data_AF-A0A8K0K5K0-F1
#
_entry.id   AF-A0A8K0K5K0-F1
#
_cell.length_a   1.000
_cell.length_b   1.000
_cell.length_c   1.000
_cell.angle_alpha   90.00
_cell.angle_beta   90.00
_cell.angle_gamma   90.00
#
_symmetry.space_group_name_H-M   'P 1'
#
loop_
_entity.id
_entity.type
_entity.pdbx_description
1 polymer ?
#
loop_
_entity_poly.entity_id
_entity_poly.type
_entity_poly.pdbx_seq_one_letter_code
_entity_poly.pdbx_strand_id
1 'polypeptide(L)'
;MVEPKITVNFLCQRCLQPLKLDPAFSNLDQHTLNELSLPIYPAPDVDLESQATSLDHYIPPFRLTESGNAASGFMLIGDEGEAESLSHHVKVTAGLFDILSNTSDVDHPLCEECTDSLLDLMDQQLRLTEDEWNDYNEYLKSMILICPMLLRLEELRLQEDLKQLQAEEAATLESIRKHEEERDRLEREEERYYREYSRHRRELLLTEDEFRSLGCQLHYAQTQLDKLKKTNVFNVTFHIWHSGHFGTINNFRLGRLPSAPVDWSEINAAWGQTALLLAALARKMNLTFQRFRLVPYGNHSYIEVCNI
;
A
#
# COMPACT_ATOMS: atom_id res chain seq x y z
N MET A 1 -19.45 61.86 -85.01
CA MET A 1 -18.96 61.30 -83.73
C MET A 1 -20.15 60.61 -83.11
N VAL A 2 -20.12 59.27 -83.01
CA VAL A 2 -21.19 58.48 -82.38
C VAL A 2 -20.68 58.14 -80.99
N GLU A 3 -21.28 58.72 -79.97
CA GLU A 3 -21.00 58.34 -78.58
C GLU A 3 -21.56 56.94 -78.32
N PRO A 4 -20.78 56.04 -77.70
CA PRO A 4 -21.25 54.69 -77.41
C PRO A 4 -22.27 54.75 -76.27
N LYS A 5 -23.51 54.30 -76.52
CA LYS A 5 -24.47 54.02 -75.44
C LYS A 5 -23.94 52.84 -74.62
N ILE A 6 -23.39 53.13 -73.45
CA ILE A 6 -22.96 52.11 -72.48
C ILE A 6 -24.22 51.55 -71.82
N THR A 7 -24.74 50.44 -72.34
CA THR A 7 -25.76 49.63 -71.64
C THR A 7 -25.07 48.74 -70.61
N VAL A 8 -25.29 49.03 -69.33
CA VAL A 8 -24.85 48.19 -68.21
C VAL A 8 -25.84 47.02 -68.09
N ASN A 9 -25.37 45.80 -68.35
CA ASN A 9 -26.18 44.58 -68.19
C ASN A 9 -25.81 43.88 -66.89
N PHE A 10 -26.81 43.62 -66.04
CA PHE A 10 -26.63 42.78 -64.85
C PHE A 10 -26.68 41.30 -65.24
N LEU A 11 -25.88 40.47 -64.59
CA LEU A 11 -25.75 39.04 -64.89
C LEU A 11 -26.30 38.23 -63.72
N CYS A 12 -26.93 37.10 -64.02
CA CYS A 12 -27.26 36.12 -62.99
C CYS A 12 -25.96 35.58 -62.37
N GLN A 13 -25.84 35.62 -61.04
CA GLN A 13 -24.62 35.17 -60.36
C GLN A 13 -24.37 33.67 -60.50
N ARG A 14 -25.40 32.87 -60.78
CA ARG A 14 -25.30 31.41 -60.92
C ARG A 14 -25.07 30.94 -62.36
N CYS A 15 -25.77 31.50 -63.35
CA CYS A 15 -25.69 31.06 -64.75
C CYS A 15 -25.04 32.07 -65.70
N LEU A 16 -24.67 33.26 -65.20
CA LEU A 16 -24.01 34.35 -65.95
C LEU A 16 -24.79 34.82 -67.19
N GLN A 17 -26.11 34.55 -67.24
CA GLN A 17 -26.99 35.05 -68.30
C GLN A 17 -27.38 36.51 -68.04
N PRO A 18 -27.53 37.35 -69.09
CA PRO A 18 -27.93 38.74 -68.94
C PRO A 18 -29.38 38.85 -68.46
N LEU A 19 -29.58 39.60 -67.38
CA LEU A 19 -30.88 39.84 -66.77
C LEU A 19 -31.50 41.12 -67.32
N LYS A 20 -32.80 41.06 -67.60
CA LYS A 20 -33.61 42.26 -67.87
C LYS A 20 -34.25 42.68 -66.56
N LEU A 21 -33.82 43.83 -66.05
CA LEU A 21 -34.43 44.42 -64.87
C LEU A 21 -35.73 45.14 -65.25
N ASP A 22 -36.70 45.10 -64.34
CA ASP A 22 -37.94 45.85 -64.49
C ASP A 22 -37.65 47.37 -64.38
N PRO A 23 -38.17 48.22 -65.28
CA PRO A 23 -38.00 49.67 -65.20
C PRO A 23 -38.54 50.31 -63.89
N ALA A 24 -39.33 49.59 -63.10
CA ALA A 24 -39.78 50.06 -61.79
C ALA A 24 -38.65 50.18 -60.75
N PHE A 25 -37.52 49.46 -60.91
CA PHE A 25 -36.37 49.54 -60.00
C PHE A 25 -35.63 50.89 -60.06
N SER A 26 -35.90 51.70 -61.08
CA SER A 26 -35.28 53.01 -61.30
C SER A 26 -35.79 54.11 -60.35
N ASN A 27 -36.97 53.92 -59.75
CA ASN A 27 -37.70 54.95 -59.00
C ASN A 27 -37.84 54.64 -57.50
N LEU A 28 -36.92 53.86 -56.91
CA LEU A 28 -36.97 53.61 -55.47
C LEU A 28 -36.50 54.82 -54.67
N ASP A 29 -37.39 55.31 -53.80
CA ASP A 29 -37.06 56.34 -52.81
C ASP A 29 -36.11 55.79 -51.75
N GLN A 30 -35.26 56.67 -51.22
CA GLN A 30 -34.24 56.31 -50.23
C GLN A 30 -34.83 55.78 -48.91
N HIS A 31 -36.07 56.14 -48.58
CA HIS A 31 -36.79 55.58 -47.43
C HIS A 31 -37.08 54.08 -47.62
N THR A 32 -37.49 53.69 -48.82
CA THR A 32 -37.84 52.31 -49.19
C THR A 32 -36.62 51.40 -49.16
N LEU A 33 -35.44 51.90 -49.59
CA LEU A 33 -34.18 51.16 -49.49
C LEU A 33 -33.76 50.92 -48.04
N ASN A 34 -33.98 51.90 -47.16
CA ASN A 34 -33.66 51.75 -45.73
C ASN A 34 -34.58 50.75 -45.04
N GLU A 35 -35.86 50.68 -45.42
CA GLU A 35 -36.79 49.66 -44.89
C GLU A 35 -36.42 48.25 -45.35
N LEU A 36 -36.01 48.07 -46.61
CA LEU A 36 -35.56 46.78 -47.15
C LEU A 36 -34.24 46.30 -46.53
N SER A 37 -33.46 47.21 -45.94
CA SER A 37 -32.22 46.87 -45.21
C SER A 37 -32.45 46.35 -43.80
N LEU A 38 -33.70 46.35 -43.31
CA LEU A 38 -34.04 45.83 -41.99
C LEU A 38 -34.03 44.29 -41.98
N PRO A 39 -33.51 43.65 -40.92
CA PRO A 39 -33.48 42.19 -40.81
C PRO A 39 -34.88 41.59 -40.82
N ILE A 40 -35.14 40.61 -41.69
CA ILE A 40 -36.45 39.93 -41.84
C ILE A 40 -36.70 38.94 -40.70
N TYR A 41 -35.62 38.35 -40.16
CA TYR A 41 -35.68 37.51 -38.97
C TYR A 41 -35.25 38.31 -37.75
N PRO A 42 -35.99 38.25 -36.63
CA PRO A 42 -35.40 38.65 -35.36
C PRO A 42 -34.20 37.73 -35.15
N ALA A 43 -32.99 38.29 -35.18
CA ALA A 43 -31.82 37.57 -34.69
C ALA A 43 -32.19 37.10 -33.28
N PRO A 44 -32.08 35.80 -32.95
CA PRO A 44 -32.13 35.44 -31.55
C PRO A 44 -31.03 36.24 -30.85
N ASP A 45 -31.33 36.83 -29.70
CA ASP A 45 -30.32 37.53 -28.90
C ASP A 45 -29.19 36.55 -28.57
N VAL A 46 -28.15 36.52 -29.40
CA VAL A 46 -26.93 35.75 -29.16
C VAL A 46 -26.00 36.68 -28.40
N ASP A 47 -25.90 36.40 -27.11
CA ASP A 47 -25.06 37.10 -26.14
C ASP A 47 -23.59 37.08 -26.60
N LEU A 48 -23.07 38.25 -26.97
CA LEU A 48 -21.80 38.42 -27.70
C LEU A 48 -20.56 38.33 -26.80
N GLU A 49 -20.58 37.47 -25.77
CA GLU A 49 -19.44 37.21 -24.88
C GLU A 49 -18.81 35.82 -25.07
N SER A 50 -19.43 34.88 -25.81
CA SER A 50 -18.97 33.48 -25.84
C SER A 50 -18.27 32.98 -27.12
N GLN A 51 -17.98 33.81 -28.13
CA GLN A 51 -17.30 33.37 -29.37
C GLN A 51 -16.21 34.32 -29.89
N ALA A 52 -15.26 34.70 -29.02
CA ALA A 52 -14.10 35.51 -29.39
C ALA A 52 -13.00 34.77 -30.19
N THR A 53 -13.30 33.68 -30.89
CA THR A 53 -12.27 32.84 -31.55
C THR A 53 -12.49 32.53 -33.03
N SER A 54 -13.35 33.24 -33.76
CA SER A 54 -13.50 33.02 -35.22
C SER A 54 -13.88 34.26 -36.02
N LEU A 55 -13.14 35.37 -35.87
CA LEU A 55 -13.26 36.55 -36.73
C LEU A 55 -11.95 36.80 -37.51
N ASP A 56 -11.46 35.78 -38.21
CA ASP A 56 -10.41 35.92 -39.21
C ASP A 56 -11.03 35.80 -40.61
N HIS A 57 -11.91 36.74 -41.01
CA HIS A 57 -12.17 37.11 -42.42
C HIS A 57 -13.18 38.27 -42.56
N TYR A 58 -13.08 39.31 -41.73
CA TYR A 58 -13.84 40.54 -42.01
C TYR A 58 -13.01 41.48 -42.90
N ILE A 59 -13.28 41.47 -44.21
CA ILE A 59 -12.78 42.48 -45.14
C ILE A 59 -13.91 43.51 -45.33
N PRO A 60 -13.77 44.75 -44.83
CA PRO A 60 -14.80 45.75 -44.99
C PRO A 60 -14.92 46.19 -46.46
N PRO A 61 -16.13 46.54 -46.93
CA PRO A 61 -16.37 46.95 -48.30
C PRO A 61 -15.61 48.25 -48.62
N PHE A 62 -15.02 48.30 -49.81
CA PHE A 62 -14.27 49.47 -50.30
C PHE A 62 -15.22 50.66 -50.51
N ARG A 63 -15.22 51.61 -49.56
CA ARG A 63 -15.92 52.89 -49.71
C ARG A 63 -15.00 53.91 -50.39
N LEU A 64 -15.37 54.38 -51.57
CA LEU A 64 -14.79 55.59 -52.17
C LEU A 64 -15.19 56.80 -51.31
N THR A 65 -14.28 57.24 -50.43
CA THR A 65 -14.44 58.49 -49.66
C THR A 65 -13.84 59.66 -50.44
N GLU A 66 -14.66 60.60 -50.89
CA GLU A 66 -14.20 61.93 -51.28
C GLU A 66 -13.80 62.71 -50.02
N SER A 67 -12.51 63.05 -49.93
CA SER A 67 -11.94 63.84 -48.85
C SER A 67 -12.29 65.31 -49.06
N GLY A 68 -13.02 65.90 -48.11
CA GLY A 68 -13.48 67.28 -48.19
C GLY A 68 -12.36 68.31 -47.98
N ASN A 69 -12.56 69.51 -48.54
CA ASN A 69 -12.13 70.75 -47.91
C ASN A 69 -12.98 71.94 -48.37
N ALA A 70 -13.66 72.55 -47.40
CA ALA A 70 -14.45 73.75 -47.53
C ALA A 70 -13.57 75.00 -47.50
N ALA A 71 -13.61 75.82 -48.55
CA ALA A 71 -13.41 77.27 -48.47
C ALA A 71 -13.75 77.93 -49.82
N SER A 72 -14.42 79.07 -49.75
CA SER A 72 -14.72 80.03 -50.83
C SER A 72 -15.76 79.61 -51.88
N GLY A 73 -16.86 80.37 -51.90
CA GLY A 73 -17.94 80.22 -52.86
C GLY A 73 -17.54 80.59 -54.28
N PHE A 74 -18.00 79.77 -55.21
CA PHE A 74 -18.35 80.19 -56.55
C PHE A 74 -19.37 79.19 -57.09
N MET A 75 -20.61 79.63 -57.30
CA MET A 75 -21.65 78.82 -57.93
C MET A 75 -21.39 78.85 -59.44
N LEU A 76 -20.82 77.76 -59.97
CA LEU A 76 -20.69 77.55 -61.40
C LEU A 76 -21.81 76.60 -61.83
N ILE A 77 -22.92 77.19 -62.29
CA ILE A 77 -23.98 76.47 -62.99
C ILE A 77 -23.38 76.06 -64.34
N GLY A 78 -23.03 74.79 -64.45
CA GLY A 78 -22.63 74.11 -65.68
C GLY A 78 -23.44 72.81 -65.78
N ASP A 79 -24.16 72.69 -66.88
CA ASP A 79 -25.09 71.62 -67.27
C ASP A 79 -24.34 70.30 -67.57
N GLU A 80 -24.58 69.23 -66.79
CA GLU A 80 -24.14 67.85 -67.07
C GLU A 80 -25.31 66.87 -66.85
N GLY A 81 -26.33 66.99 -67.69
CA GLY A 81 -27.64 66.32 -67.57
C GLY A 81 -27.79 64.84 -67.95
N GLU A 82 -26.74 64.02 -68.12
CA GLU A 82 -26.93 62.60 -68.53
C GLU A 82 -26.07 61.57 -67.77
N ALA A 83 -24.92 61.94 -67.20
CA ALA A 83 -24.02 61.01 -66.52
C ALA A 83 -24.43 60.68 -65.06
N GLU A 84 -25.04 61.63 -64.34
CA GLU A 84 -25.46 61.42 -62.94
C GLU A 84 -26.66 60.46 -62.81
N SER A 85 -27.59 60.47 -63.77
CA SER A 85 -28.79 59.61 -63.79
C SER A 85 -28.44 58.12 -63.99
N LEU A 86 -27.53 57.81 -64.92
CA LEU A 86 -27.03 56.44 -65.13
C LEU A 86 -26.21 55.95 -63.94
N SER A 87 -25.41 56.83 -63.33
CA SER A 87 -24.64 56.52 -62.11
C SER A 87 -25.57 56.20 -60.93
N HIS A 88 -26.63 56.98 -60.73
CA HIS A 88 -27.62 56.74 -59.68
C HIS A 88 -28.39 55.42 -59.90
N HIS A 89 -28.82 55.15 -61.13
CA HIS A 89 -29.52 53.90 -61.47
C HIS A 89 -28.70 52.65 -61.15
N VAL A 90 -27.42 52.63 -61.57
CA VAL A 90 -26.52 51.51 -61.31
C VAL A 90 -26.21 51.36 -59.82
N LYS A 91 -26.08 52.47 -59.08
CA LYS A 91 -25.84 52.46 -57.62
C LYS A 91 -27.04 51.92 -56.83
N VAL A 92 -28.27 52.30 -57.20
CA VAL A 92 -29.49 51.83 -56.52
C VAL A 92 -29.72 50.34 -56.77
N THR A 93 -29.56 49.87 -58.01
CA THR A 93 -29.73 48.45 -58.33
C THR A 93 -28.62 47.57 -57.74
N ALA A 94 -27.37 48.07 -57.71
CA ALA A 94 -26.27 47.37 -57.04
C ALA A 94 -26.49 47.28 -55.52
N GLY A 95 -26.93 48.40 -54.90
CA GLY A 95 -27.25 48.42 -53.47
C GLY A 95 -28.39 47.45 -53.10
N LEU A 96 -29.40 47.29 -53.96
CA LEU A 96 -30.47 46.31 -53.76
C LEU A 96 -29.98 44.86 -53.82
N PHE A 97 -29.10 44.52 -54.77
CA PHE A 97 -28.52 43.18 -54.86
C PHE A 97 -27.58 42.88 -53.69
N ASP A 98 -26.83 43.88 -53.21
CA ASP A 98 -26.01 43.76 -52.01
C ASP A 98 -26.87 43.54 -50.77
N ILE A 99 -27.99 44.24 -50.62
CA ILE A 99 -28.91 44.04 -49.48
C ILE A 99 -29.50 42.62 -49.51
N LEU A 100 -29.98 42.15 -50.66
CA LEU A 100 -30.56 40.81 -50.78
C LEU A 100 -29.51 39.70 -50.54
N SER A 101 -28.30 39.86 -51.09
CA SER A 101 -27.18 38.94 -50.87
C SER A 101 -26.67 38.95 -49.43
N ASN A 102 -26.87 40.04 -48.67
CA ASN A 102 -26.54 40.07 -47.24
C ASN A 102 -27.59 39.36 -46.37
N THR A 103 -28.83 39.26 -46.85
CA THR A 103 -29.93 38.62 -46.09
C THR A 103 -30.05 37.12 -46.32
N SER A 104 -29.39 36.60 -47.35
CA SER A 104 -29.41 35.18 -47.72
C SER A 104 -28.00 34.70 -48.03
N ASP A 105 -27.66 33.45 -47.73
CA ASP A 105 -26.33 32.87 -48.02
C ASP A 105 -26.06 32.64 -49.54
N VAL A 106 -26.84 33.26 -50.42
CA VAL A 106 -26.73 33.14 -51.88
C VAL A 106 -26.60 34.53 -52.50
N ASP A 107 -25.63 34.68 -53.40
CA ASP A 107 -25.38 35.93 -54.12
C ASP A 107 -26.48 36.20 -55.16
N HIS A 108 -27.07 37.39 -55.06
CA HIS A 108 -28.09 37.90 -55.96
C HIS A 108 -27.47 38.88 -56.98
N PRO A 109 -28.02 39.03 -58.19
CA PRO A 109 -29.31 38.51 -58.66
C PRO A 109 -29.26 37.11 -59.27
N LEU A 110 -30.34 36.37 -59.13
CA LEU A 110 -30.57 35.08 -59.79
C LEU A 110 -31.64 35.25 -60.89
N CYS A 111 -31.57 34.43 -61.94
CA CYS A 111 -32.68 34.32 -62.89
C CYS A 111 -33.79 33.41 -62.34
N GLU A 112 -34.97 33.46 -62.95
CA GLU A 112 -36.15 32.65 -62.61
C GLU A 112 -35.80 31.15 -62.48
N GLU A 113 -35.18 30.56 -63.51
CA GLU A 113 -34.77 29.15 -63.51
C GLU A 113 -33.78 28.79 -62.39
N CYS A 114 -32.87 29.72 -62.04
CA CYS A 114 -31.90 29.51 -60.96
C CYS A 114 -32.53 29.65 -59.57
N THR A 115 -33.60 30.43 -59.46
CA THR A 115 -34.36 30.63 -58.23
C THR A 115 -35.26 29.42 -57.97
N ASP A 116 -35.93 28.90 -58.99
CA ASP A 116 -36.73 27.67 -58.89
C ASP A 116 -35.85 26.47 -58.47
N SER A 117 -34.67 26.33 -59.09
CA SER A 117 -33.70 25.30 -58.73
C SER A 117 -33.17 25.44 -57.28
N LEU A 118 -33.16 26.66 -56.73
CA LEU A 118 -32.77 26.92 -55.35
C LEU A 118 -33.92 26.57 -54.39
N LEU A 119 -35.16 26.93 -54.74
CA LEU A 119 -36.35 26.57 -53.96
C LEU A 119 -36.53 25.05 -53.87
N ASP A 120 -36.35 24.32 -54.97
CA ASP A 120 -36.39 22.84 -54.98
C ASP A 120 -35.32 22.23 -54.05
N LEU A 121 -34.11 22.83 -54.00
CA LEU A 121 -33.05 22.39 -53.11
C LEU A 121 -33.39 22.67 -51.63
N MET A 122 -33.96 23.83 -51.34
CA MET A 122 -34.40 24.17 -49.98
C MET A 122 -35.54 23.26 -49.52
N ASP A 123 -36.50 22.97 -50.37
CA ASP A 123 -37.60 22.04 -50.07
C ASP A 123 -37.09 20.62 -49.81
N GLN A 124 -36.07 20.16 -50.56
CA GLN A 124 -35.42 18.88 -50.28
C GLN A 124 -34.70 18.89 -48.93
N GLN A 125 -34.00 19.97 -48.59
CA GLN A 125 -33.33 20.10 -47.29
C GLN A 125 -34.34 20.15 -46.13
N LEU A 126 -35.46 20.83 -46.31
CA LEU A 126 -36.55 20.86 -45.32
C LEU A 126 -37.15 19.47 -45.10
N ARG A 127 -37.37 18.70 -46.17
CA ARG A 127 -37.86 17.32 -46.05
C ARG A 127 -36.87 16.42 -45.32
N LEU A 128 -35.58 16.48 -45.68
CA LEU A 128 -34.55 15.69 -45.00
C LEU A 128 -34.46 16.01 -43.51
N THR A 129 -34.51 17.30 -43.14
CA THR A 129 -34.49 17.72 -41.73
C THR A 129 -35.77 17.38 -40.98
N GLU A 130 -36.93 17.40 -41.63
CA GLU A 130 -38.20 16.94 -41.05
C GLU A 130 -38.18 15.43 -40.80
N ASP A 131 -37.63 14.64 -41.74
CA ASP A 131 -37.45 13.20 -41.58
C ASP A 131 -36.47 12.88 -40.44
N GLU A 132 -35.31 13.56 -40.38
CA GLU A 132 -34.36 13.42 -39.26
C GLU A 132 -34.98 13.80 -37.91
N TRP A 133 -35.81 14.84 -37.88
CA TRP A 133 -36.55 15.24 -36.69
C TRP A 133 -37.56 14.19 -36.26
N ASN A 134 -38.30 13.60 -37.21
CA ASN A 134 -39.25 12.53 -36.96
C ASN A 134 -38.55 11.30 -36.38
N ASP A 135 -37.43 10.88 -36.97
CA ASP A 135 -36.61 9.78 -36.48
C ASP A 135 -36.13 10.03 -35.04
N TYR A 136 -35.55 11.21 -34.78
CA TYR A 136 -35.08 11.58 -33.43
C TYR A 136 -36.21 11.55 -32.40
N ASN A 137 -37.39 12.05 -32.78
CA ASN A 137 -38.56 12.07 -31.90
C ASN A 137 -39.09 10.65 -31.61
N GLU A 138 -39.01 9.74 -32.57
CA GLU A 138 -39.34 8.32 -32.36
C GLU A 138 -38.34 7.64 -31.40
N TYR A 139 -37.04 7.87 -31.56
CA TYR A 139 -36.03 7.41 -30.62
C TYR A 139 -36.23 7.98 -29.21
N LEU A 140 -36.54 9.28 -29.10
CA LEU A 140 -36.81 9.92 -27.81
C LEU A 140 -38.02 9.29 -27.11
N LYS A 141 -39.13 9.06 -27.84
CA LYS A 141 -40.32 8.41 -27.30
C LYS A 141 -40.04 6.99 -26.82
N SER A 142 -39.29 6.21 -27.58
CA SER A 142 -38.93 4.84 -27.18
C SER A 142 -38.01 4.83 -25.94
N MET A 143 -37.05 5.76 -25.87
CA MET A 143 -36.15 5.92 -24.72
C MET A 143 -36.90 6.32 -23.45
N ILE A 144 -37.83 7.29 -23.55
CA ILE A 144 -38.64 7.76 -22.42
C ILE A 144 -39.53 6.64 -21.85
N LEU A 145 -39.98 5.70 -22.68
CA LEU A 145 -40.82 4.61 -22.22
C LEU A 145 -40.00 3.48 -21.57
N ILE A 146 -38.89 3.09 -22.19
CA ILE A 146 -38.13 1.89 -21.81
C ILE A 146 -37.15 2.17 -20.67
N CYS A 147 -36.46 3.32 -20.71
CA CYS A 147 -35.38 3.63 -19.79
C CYS A 147 -35.85 3.73 -18.32
N PRO A 148 -36.96 4.40 -17.98
CA PRO A 148 -37.44 4.48 -16.60
C PRO A 148 -37.89 3.14 -16.04
N MET A 149 -38.47 2.27 -16.89
CA MET A 149 -38.94 0.95 -16.48
C MET A 149 -37.76 0.03 -16.17
N LEU A 150 -36.72 0.06 -17.00
CA LEU A 150 -35.50 -0.73 -16.81
C LEU A 150 -34.72 -0.25 -15.58
N LEU A 151 -34.59 1.07 -15.41
CA LEU A 151 -33.90 1.68 -14.27
C LEU A 151 -34.60 1.34 -12.95
N ARG A 152 -35.94 1.35 -12.94
CA ARG A 152 -36.72 1.04 -11.73
C ARG A 152 -36.65 -0.44 -11.35
N LEU A 153 -36.54 -1.33 -12.32
CA LEU A 153 -36.31 -2.76 -12.06
C LEU A 153 -34.91 -2.99 -11.46
N GLU A 154 -33.89 -2.34 -12.01
CA GLU A 154 -32.52 -2.38 -11.50
C GLU A 154 -32.44 -1.83 -10.07
N GLU A 155 -33.11 -0.70 -9.80
CA GLU A 155 -33.15 -0.06 -8.49
C GLU A 155 -33.78 -0.98 -7.43
N LEU A 156 -34.88 -1.65 -7.76
CA LEU A 156 -35.50 -2.62 -6.85
C LEU A 156 -34.57 -3.81 -6.56
N ARG A 157 -33.87 -4.33 -7.57
CA ARG A 157 -32.91 -5.42 -7.40
C ARG A 157 -31.77 -5.00 -6.46
N LEU A 158 -31.19 -3.83 -6.70
CA LEU A 158 -30.12 -3.29 -5.87
C LEU A 158 -30.58 -3.03 -4.43
N GLN A 159 -31.83 -2.61 -4.22
CA GLN A 159 -32.40 -2.44 -2.88
C GLN A 159 -32.59 -3.77 -2.15
N GLU A 160 -32.96 -4.85 -2.84
CA GLU A 160 -33.06 -6.18 -2.27
C GLU A 160 -31.67 -6.73 -1.90
N ASP A 161 -30.69 -6.58 -2.80
CA ASP A 161 -29.30 -6.97 -2.57
C ASP A 161 -28.72 -6.23 -1.34
N LEU A 162 -28.97 -4.92 -1.22
CA LEU A 162 -28.53 -4.13 -0.05
C LEU A 162 -29.14 -4.63 1.26
N LYS A 163 -30.43 -4.99 1.27
CA LYS A 163 -31.09 -5.53 2.47
C LYS A 163 -30.50 -6.89 2.88
N GLN A 164 -30.19 -7.74 1.91
CA GLN A 164 -29.54 -9.03 2.18
C GLN A 164 -28.16 -8.82 2.79
N LEU A 165 -27.34 -7.97 2.17
CA LEU A 165 -26.00 -7.64 2.67
C LEU A 165 -26.03 -7.04 4.09
N GLN A 166 -27.00 -6.17 4.39
CA GLN A 166 -27.17 -5.62 5.75
C GLN A 166 -27.53 -6.70 6.78
N ALA A 167 -28.36 -7.67 6.41
CA ALA A 167 -28.70 -8.79 7.29
C ALA A 167 -27.48 -9.70 7.54
N GLU A 168 -26.67 -9.95 6.51
CA GLU A 168 -25.42 -10.71 6.63
C GLU A 168 -24.38 -9.96 7.49
N GLU A 169 -24.23 -8.65 7.30
CA GLU A 169 -23.36 -7.80 8.14
C GLU A 169 -23.77 -7.88 9.61
N ALA A 170 -25.07 -7.76 9.92
CA ALA A 170 -25.55 -7.88 11.28
C ALA A 170 -25.28 -9.27 11.89
N ALA A 171 -25.47 -10.33 11.11
CA ALA A 171 -25.21 -11.71 11.56
C ALA A 171 -23.71 -11.98 11.80
N THR A 172 -22.84 -11.43 10.94
CA THR A 172 -21.38 -11.56 11.07
C THR A 172 -20.86 -10.76 12.26
N LEU A 173 -21.33 -9.52 12.48
CA LEU A 173 -20.98 -8.72 13.66
C LEU A 173 -21.37 -9.42 14.97
N GLU A 174 -22.55 -10.02 15.04
CA GLU A 174 -22.98 -10.79 16.21
C GLU A 174 -22.07 -12.01 16.45
N SER A 175 -21.62 -12.66 15.38
CA SER A 175 -20.69 -13.79 15.46
C SER A 175 -19.30 -13.35 15.94
N ILE A 176 -18.80 -12.21 15.45
CA ILE A 176 -17.54 -11.61 15.91
C ILE A 176 -17.61 -11.32 17.40
N ARG A 177 -18.67 -10.68 17.88
CA ARG A 177 -18.85 -10.37 19.30
C ARG A 177 -18.76 -11.61 20.19
N LYS A 178 -19.43 -12.70 19.79
CA LYS A 178 -19.37 -13.97 20.54
C LYS A 178 -17.95 -14.55 20.58
N HIS A 179 -17.25 -14.52 19.46
CA HIS A 179 -15.88 -15.01 19.40
C HIS A 179 -14.90 -14.15 20.21
N GLU A 180 -15.12 -12.84 20.31
CA GLU A 180 -14.34 -11.95 21.18
C GLU A 180 -14.55 -12.29 22.66
N GLU A 181 -15.80 -12.50 23.09
CA GLU A 181 -16.11 -12.92 24.47
C GLU A 181 -15.49 -14.29 24.81
N GLU A 182 -15.52 -15.24 23.87
CA GLU A 182 -14.87 -16.55 24.01
C GLU A 182 -13.35 -16.42 24.08
N ARG A 183 -12.74 -15.60 23.22
CA ARG A 183 -11.29 -15.33 23.24
C ARG A 183 -10.86 -14.77 24.59
N ASP A 184 -11.55 -13.75 25.09
CA ASP A 184 -11.22 -13.10 26.36
C ASP A 184 -11.44 -14.03 27.57
N ARG A 185 -12.37 -15.00 27.45
CA ARG A 185 -12.51 -16.09 28.43
C ARG A 185 -11.32 -17.04 28.38
N LEU A 186 -10.93 -17.48 27.19
CA LEU A 186 -9.81 -18.42 27.00
C LEU A 186 -8.49 -17.80 27.45
N GLU A 187 -8.25 -16.52 27.17
CA GLU A 187 -7.04 -15.82 27.59
C GLU A 187 -6.90 -15.79 29.12
N ARG A 188 -8.00 -15.58 29.85
CA ARG A 188 -8.03 -15.66 31.33
C ARG A 188 -7.81 -17.08 31.85
N GLU A 189 -8.24 -18.10 31.12
CA GLU A 189 -7.98 -19.51 31.46
C GLU A 189 -6.51 -19.86 31.20
N GLU A 190 -5.94 -19.41 30.10
CA GLU A 190 -4.53 -19.56 29.73
C GLU A 190 -3.61 -18.85 30.74
N GLU A 191 -3.92 -17.62 31.14
CA GLU A 191 -3.11 -16.91 32.15
C GLU A 191 -3.12 -17.66 33.50
N ARG A 192 -4.28 -18.18 33.91
CA ARG A 192 -4.39 -19.01 35.12
C ARG A 192 -3.55 -20.28 34.98
N TYR A 193 -3.63 -20.95 33.84
CA TYR A 193 -2.82 -22.13 33.56
C TYR A 193 -1.32 -21.83 33.62
N TYR A 194 -0.85 -20.74 33.00
CA TYR A 194 0.56 -20.37 33.04
C TYR A 194 1.06 -20.02 34.43
N ARG A 195 0.22 -19.40 35.27
CA ARG A 195 0.57 -19.12 36.68
C ARG A 195 0.77 -20.42 37.47
N GLU A 196 -0.12 -21.38 37.31
CA GLU A 196 -0.02 -22.70 37.96
C GLU A 196 1.17 -23.49 37.42
N TYR A 197 1.37 -23.53 36.09
CA TYR A 197 2.53 -24.14 35.45
C TYR A 197 3.85 -23.54 35.97
N SER A 198 3.93 -22.22 36.07
CA SER A 198 5.11 -21.53 36.58
C SER A 198 5.38 -21.85 38.06
N ARG A 199 4.32 -22.02 38.87
CA ARG A 199 4.43 -22.46 40.27
C ARG A 199 5.02 -23.87 40.34
N HIS A 200 4.43 -24.82 39.63
CA HIS A 200 4.91 -26.21 39.63
C HIS A 200 6.32 -26.35 39.06
N ARG A 201 6.66 -25.57 38.02
CA ARG A 201 8.02 -25.52 37.49
C ARG A 201 9.02 -25.03 38.53
N ARG A 202 8.66 -24.01 39.33
CA ARG A 202 9.51 -23.53 40.43
C ARG A 202 9.68 -24.59 41.51
N GLU A 203 8.59 -25.25 41.91
CA GLU A 203 8.63 -26.35 42.89
C GLU A 203 9.55 -27.47 42.41
N LEU A 204 9.42 -27.89 41.15
CA LEU A 204 10.28 -28.91 40.55
C LEU A 204 11.76 -28.52 40.66
N LEU A 205 12.12 -27.30 40.24
CA LEU A 205 13.50 -26.82 40.30
C LEU A 205 14.06 -26.83 41.73
N LEU A 206 13.26 -26.39 42.72
CA LEU A 206 13.67 -26.41 44.13
C LEU A 206 13.91 -27.85 44.61
N THR A 207 12.99 -28.78 44.28
CA THR A 207 13.15 -30.19 44.67
C THR A 207 14.34 -30.85 43.98
N GLU A 208 14.66 -30.48 42.73
CA GLU A 208 15.84 -30.97 42.03
C GLU A 208 17.14 -30.48 42.69
N ASP A 209 17.19 -29.22 43.10
CA ASP A 209 18.34 -28.67 43.81
C ASP A 209 18.51 -29.32 45.20
N GLU A 210 17.43 -29.56 45.93
CA GLU A 210 17.45 -30.33 47.17
C GLU A 210 17.96 -31.75 46.95
N PHE A 211 17.46 -32.42 45.91
CA PHE A 211 17.91 -33.78 45.55
C PHE A 211 19.40 -33.82 45.24
N ARG A 212 19.92 -32.83 44.49
CA ARG A 212 21.36 -32.71 44.20
C ARG A 212 22.18 -32.48 45.47
N SER A 213 21.72 -31.58 46.35
CA SER A 213 22.36 -31.32 47.65
C SER A 213 22.44 -32.58 48.50
N LEU A 214 21.34 -33.32 48.62
CA LEU A 214 21.30 -34.61 49.32
C LEU A 214 22.23 -35.65 48.68
N GLY A 215 22.28 -35.70 47.34
CA GLY A 215 23.23 -36.53 46.61
C GLY A 215 24.69 -36.25 46.97
N CYS A 216 25.07 -34.97 47.10
CA CYS A 216 26.40 -34.58 47.53
C CYS A 216 26.69 -35.01 48.98
N GLN A 217 25.73 -34.84 49.90
CA GLN A 217 25.88 -35.27 51.29
C GLN A 217 26.03 -36.79 51.42
N LEU A 218 25.24 -37.54 50.65
CA LEU A 218 25.31 -38.99 50.59
C LEU A 218 26.69 -39.43 50.08
N HIS A 219 27.17 -38.82 48.99
CA HIS A 219 28.50 -39.12 48.46
C HIS A 219 29.63 -38.81 49.44
N TYR A 220 29.53 -37.69 50.17
CA TYR A 220 30.47 -37.35 51.23
C TYR A 220 30.46 -38.41 52.35
N ALA A 221 29.28 -38.79 52.84
CA ALA A 221 29.13 -39.79 53.89
C ALA A 221 29.65 -41.17 53.46
N GLN A 222 29.37 -41.59 52.22
CA GLN A 222 29.93 -42.80 51.63
C GLN A 222 31.46 -42.76 51.58
N THR A 223 32.02 -41.64 51.14
CA THR A 223 33.48 -41.47 51.08
C THR A 223 34.12 -41.55 52.47
N GLN A 224 33.49 -40.97 53.50
CA GLN A 224 33.96 -41.10 54.88
C GLN A 224 33.86 -42.53 55.38
N LEU A 225 32.76 -43.21 55.10
CA LEU A 225 32.56 -44.61 55.45
C LEU A 225 33.62 -45.50 54.76
N ASP A 226 33.92 -45.26 53.49
CA ASP A 226 34.96 -45.98 52.76
C ASP A 226 36.35 -45.72 53.32
N LYS A 227 36.64 -44.48 53.74
CA LYS A 227 37.88 -44.17 54.48
C LYS A 227 37.93 -44.97 55.78
N LEU A 228 36.86 -44.96 56.58
CA LEU A 228 36.80 -45.70 57.86
C LEU A 228 36.94 -47.22 57.66
N LYS A 229 36.33 -47.78 56.62
CA LYS A 229 36.49 -49.20 56.24
C LYS A 229 37.92 -49.52 55.84
N LYS A 230 38.58 -48.65 55.07
CA LYS A 230 39.97 -48.82 54.63
C LYS A 230 40.96 -48.60 55.78
N THR A 231 40.64 -47.76 56.76
CA THR A 231 41.46 -47.56 57.95
C THR A 231 41.26 -48.72 58.93
N ASN A 232 41.97 -49.82 58.71
CA ASN A 232 42.13 -50.83 59.75
C ASN A 232 43.02 -50.25 60.85
N VAL A 233 42.47 -50.07 62.05
CA VAL A 233 43.16 -49.50 63.22
C VAL A 233 44.50 -50.21 63.49
N PHE A 234 44.58 -51.52 63.24
CA PHE A 234 45.81 -52.29 63.43
C PHE A 234 46.90 -51.94 62.40
N ASN A 235 46.52 -51.73 61.14
CA ASN A 235 47.48 -51.34 60.09
C ASN A 235 48.00 -49.91 60.26
N VAL A 236 47.16 -49.02 60.84
CA VAL A 236 47.55 -47.64 61.14
C VAL A 236 48.42 -47.57 62.40
N THR A 237 48.10 -48.35 63.43
CA THR A 237 48.82 -48.32 64.71
C THR A 237 50.15 -49.08 64.65
N PHE A 238 50.24 -50.13 63.83
CA PHE A 238 51.44 -50.95 63.67
C PHE A 238 51.75 -51.11 62.18
N HIS A 239 52.43 -50.10 61.62
CA HIS A 239 52.83 -50.11 60.22
C HIS A 239 54.05 -51.00 60.01
N ILE A 240 53.81 -52.24 59.57
CA ILE A 240 54.88 -53.18 59.20
C ILE A 240 55.20 -52.99 57.72
N TRP A 241 56.43 -52.60 57.42
CA TRP A 241 56.97 -52.41 56.08
C TRP A 241 58.39 -52.95 55.97
N HIS A 242 59.04 -52.79 54.82
CA HIS A 242 60.45 -53.12 54.65
C HIS A 242 61.24 -51.90 54.17
N SER A 243 62.47 -51.75 54.68
CA SER A 243 63.44 -50.77 54.23
C SER A 243 64.71 -51.51 53.81
N GLY A 244 64.87 -51.72 52.49
CA GLY A 244 65.94 -52.54 51.93
C GLY A 244 65.86 -53.99 52.41
N HIS A 245 66.89 -54.43 53.16
CA HIS A 245 66.99 -55.78 53.73
C HIS A 245 66.36 -55.92 55.13
N PHE A 246 65.88 -54.83 55.74
CA PHE A 246 65.30 -54.85 57.08
C PHE A 246 63.77 -54.80 57.04
N GLY A 247 63.12 -55.60 57.90
CA GLY A 247 61.73 -55.36 58.28
C GLY A 247 61.66 -54.17 59.22
N THR A 248 60.66 -53.32 59.04
CA THR A 248 60.42 -52.13 59.86
C THR A 248 59.02 -52.17 60.46
N ILE A 249 58.89 -51.79 61.73
CA ILE A 249 57.60 -51.62 62.41
C ILE A 249 57.52 -50.20 62.97
N ASN A 250 56.51 -49.41 62.58
CA ASN A 250 56.38 -47.99 62.96
C ASN A 250 57.68 -47.20 62.75
N ASN A 251 58.35 -47.46 61.62
CA ASN A 251 59.64 -46.90 61.20
C ASN A 251 60.89 -47.37 61.99
N PHE A 252 60.77 -48.31 62.94
CA PHE A 252 61.92 -48.91 63.62
C PHE A 252 62.44 -50.14 62.87
N ARG A 253 63.75 -50.20 62.58
CA ARG A 253 64.38 -51.32 61.86
C ARG A 253 64.64 -52.51 62.78
N LEU A 254 64.13 -53.67 62.40
CA LEU A 254 64.33 -54.92 63.11
C LEU A 254 65.47 -55.71 62.45
N GLY A 255 66.68 -55.59 63.00
CA GLY A 255 67.83 -56.37 62.59
C GLY A 255 69.11 -55.54 62.53
N ARG A 256 70.23 -56.23 62.32
CA ARG A 256 71.54 -55.60 62.18
C ARG A 256 72.30 -56.30 61.05
N LEU A 257 72.78 -55.54 60.08
CA LEU A 257 73.69 -56.04 59.05
C LEU A 257 75.08 -55.44 59.26
N PRO A 258 76.16 -56.13 58.85
CA PRO A 258 77.52 -55.56 58.90
C PRO A 258 77.67 -54.26 58.10
N SER A 259 76.88 -54.10 57.03
CA SER A 259 76.85 -52.91 56.17
C SER A 259 76.07 -51.73 56.75
N ALA A 260 75.19 -51.96 57.73
CA ALA A 260 74.35 -50.94 58.35
C ALA A 260 74.09 -51.30 59.82
N PRO A 261 74.92 -50.81 60.76
CA PRO A 261 74.72 -51.06 62.17
C PRO A 261 73.50 -50.27 62.66
N VAL A 262 72.48 -50.98 63.13
CA VAL A 262 71.31 -50.41 63.82
C VAL A 262 71.58 -50.44 65.32
N ASP A 263 71.13 -49.40 66.03
CA ASP A 263 71.28 -49.27 67.48
C ASP A 263 70.40 -50.27 68.23
N TRP A 264 70.91 -50.78 69.35
CA TRP A 264 70.18 -51.72 70.20
C TRP A 264 68.88 -51.11 70.76
N SER A 265 68.85 -49.80 71.00
CA SER A 265 67.64 -49.08 71.42
C SER A 265 66.55 -49.12 70.36
N GLU A 266 66.90 -48.98 69.07
CA GLU A 266 65.97 -49.06 67.94
C GLU A 266 65.43 -50.48 67.75
N ILE A 267 66.31 -51.49 67.85
CA ILE A 267 65.92 -52.90 67.78
C ILE A 267 64.99 -53.28 68.94
N ASN A 268 65.32 -52.83 70.15
CA ASN A 268 64.54 -53.07 71.35
C ASN A 268 63.18 -52.34 71.30
N ALA A 269 63.12 -51.13 70.74
CA ALA A 269 61.88 -50.44 70.46
C ALA A 269 61.01 -51.20 69.45
N ALA A 270 61.61 -51.73 68.37
CA ALA A 270 60.91 -52.56 67.39
C ALA A 270 60.34 -53.84 68.02
N TRP A 271 61.10 -54.52 68.88
CA TRP A 271 60.60 -55.67 69.67
C TRP A 271 59.47 -55.28 70.62
N GLY A 272 59.55 -54.10 71.23
CA GLY A 272 58.50 -53.55 72.07
C GLY A 272 57.19 -53.33 71.33
N GLN A 273 57.26 -52.71 70.14
CA GLN A 273 56.11 -52.51 69.26
C GLN A 273 55.54 -53.85 68.79
N THR A 274 56.41 -54.84 68.51
CA THR A 274 56.00 -56.18 68.10
C THR A 274 55.28 -56.94 69.22
N ALA A 275 55.79 -56.87 70.45
CA ALA A 275 55.15 -57.46 71.62
C ALA A 275 53.79 -56.81 71.91
N LEU A 276 53.69 -55.48 71.77
CA LEU A 276 52.44 -54.74 71.93
C LEU A 276 51.40 -55.12 70.86
N LEU A 277 51.84 -55.27 69.60
CA LEU A 277 50.98 -55.74 68.50
C LEU A 277 50.42 -57.14 68.80
N LEU A 278 51.28 -58.08 69.20
CA LEU A 278 50.87 -59.45 69.50
C LEU A 278 49.92 -59.51 70.70
N ALA A 279 50.18 -58.72 71.75
CA ALA A 279 49.29 -58.60 72.91
C ALA A 279 47.92 -58.00 72.52
N ALA A 280 47.91 -56.98 71.65
CA ALA A 280 46.68 -56.37 71.15
C ALA A 280 45.86 -57.32 70.26
N LEU A 281 46.52 -58.11 69.41
CA LEU A 281 45.87 -59.15 68.60
C LEU A 281 45.31 -60.28 69.46
N ALA A 282 46.06 -60.76 70.45
CA ALA A 282 45.61 -61.77 71.38
C ALA A 282 44.37 -61.30 72.18
N ARG A 283 44.36 -60.05 72.64
CA ARG A 283 43.18 -59.43 73.25
C ARG A 283 42.00 -59.33 72.29
N LYS A 284 42.22 -58.96 71.02
CA LYS A 284 41.14 -58.85 70.03
C LYS A 284 40.50 -60.20 69.71
N MET A 285 41.31 -61.26 69.63
CA MET A 285 40.85 -62.63 69.34
C MET A 285 40.44 -63.40 70.61
N ASN A 286 40.50 -62.76 71.79
CA ASN A 286 40.29 -63.38 73.10
C ASN A 286 41.11 -64.67 73.30
N LEU A 287 42.35 -64.70 72.79
CA LEU A 287 43.24 -65.85 72.90
C LEU A 287 44.16 -65.67 74.10
N THR A 288 44.12 -66.61 75.04
CA THR A 288 45.06 -66.69 76.16
C THR A 288 46.19 -67.64 75.78
N PHE A 289 47.43 -67.14 75.81
CA PHE A 289 48.61 -67.97 75.64
C PHE A 289 48.78 -68.90 76.87
N GLN A 290 48.99 -70.20 76.63
CA GLN A 290 49.03 -71.20 77.71
C GLN A 290 50.37 -71.24 78.46
N ARG A 291 51.50 -71.05 77.75
CA ARG A 291 52.86 -71.22 78.32
C ARG A 291 53.59 -69.90 78.52
N PHE A 292 53.11 -68.82 77.93
CA PHE A 292 53.83 -67.55 77.86
C PHE A 292 52.88 -66.41 78.18
N ARG A 293 53.32 -65.47 79.02
CA ARG A 293 52.64 -64.20 79.28
C ARG A 293 53.45 -63.08 78.66
N LEU A 294 52.85 -62.36 77.72
CA LEU A 294 53.48 -61.21 77.07
C LEU A 294 53.27 -59.96 77.94
N VAL A 295 54.36 -59.30 78.32
CA VAL A 295 54.31 -58.02 79.04
C VAL A 295 54.97 -56.95 78.18
N PRO A 296 54.19 -56.19 77.39
CA PRO A 296 54.73 -55.09 76.60
C PRO A 296 55.13 -53.94 77.54
N TYR A 297 56.43 -53.61 77.57
CA TYR A 297 57.01 -52.56 78.40
C TYR A 297 57.94 -51.66 77.58
N GLY A 298 57.40 -51.12 76.48
CA GLY A 298 58.15 -50.29 75.53
C GLY A 298 59.43 -50.99 75.07
N ASN A 299 60.57 -50.29 75.17
CA ASN A 299 61.87 -50.80 74.72
C ASN A 299 62.43 -51.94 75.60
N HIS A 300 61.81 -52.28 76.73
CA HIS A 300 62.25 -53.40 77.57
C HIS A 300 61.13 -54.42 77.72
N SER A 301 60.43 -54.71 76.62
CA SER A 301 59.39 -55.73 76.61
C SER A 301 59.98 -57.12 76.83
N TYR A 302 59.31 -57.94 77.63
CA TYR A 302 59.77 -59.28 77.98
C TYR A 302 58.60 -60.27 78.00
N ILE A 303 58.94 -61.56 77.98
CA ILE A 303 57.99 -62.66 77.98
C ILE A 303 58.26 -63.49 79.22
N GLU A 304 57.23 -63.70 80.03
CA GLU A 304 57.30 -64.57 81.20
C GLU A 304 56.82 -65.96 80.83
N VAL A 305 57.57 -66.98 81.22
CA VAL A 305 57.13 -68.37 81.07
C VAL A 305 56.21 -68.68 82.23
N CYS A 306 54.95 -68.97 81.94
CA CYS A 306 54.03 -69.50 82.94
C CYS A 306 54.37 -70.99 83.08
N ASN A 307 55.13 -71.33 84.11
CA ASN A 307 55.25 -72.73 84.54
C ASN A 307 53.86 -73.15 85.04
N ILE A 308 53.22 -74.05 84.30
CA ILE A 308 52.05 -74.81 84.75
C ILE A 308 52.51 -75.76 85.84
#